data_AF-A0A924XNB5-F1
#
_entry.id   AF-A0A924XNB5-F1
#
_cell.length_a   1.000
_cell.length_b   1.000
_cell.length_c   1.000
_cell.angle_alpha   90.00
_cell.angle_beta   90.00
_cell.angle_gamma   90.00
#
_symmetry.space_group_name_H-M   'P 1'
#
loop_
_entity.id
_entity.type
_entity.pdbx_description
1 polymer ?
#
loop_
_entity_poly.entity_id
_entity_poly.type
_entity_poly.pdbx_seq_one_letter_code
_entity_poly.pdbx_strand_id
1 'polypeptide(L)'
;MNRLFYCFILMFFAALNVQAQQNPRSSSNVVKTGKTSANSNSALKSSAAYGEIIAALAEAKVDLKILLFDYKEAAPQVVAKRQLIESYQTEIGKLEAMPTTIAPKLTLALGRLLVKKIEAGAELNELTKEYAEEYPSVKKARIRLQVFTEETDKLLQ
;
A
#
# COMPACT_ATOMS: atom_id res chain seq x y z
N MET A 1 37.83 -35.44 14.80
CA MET A 1 39.18 -34.89 14.55
C MET A 1 39.32 -34.63 13.06
N ASN A 2 38.76 -33.54 12.52
CA ASN A 2 39.37 -32.19 12.43
C ASN A 2 40.80 -32.22 11.89
N ARG A 3 40.94 -32.09 10.55
CA ARG A 3 42.05 -31.42 9.83
C ARG A 3 41.99 -31.55 8.29
N LEU A 4 40.81 -31.60 7.67
CA LEU A 4 40.71 -31.69 6.20
C LEU A 4 39.74 -30.68 5.54
N PHE A 5 39.33 -29.64 6.26
CA PHE A 5 38.30 -28.69 5.79
C PHE A 5 38.78 -27.24 5.59
N TYR A 6 40.08 -26.96 5.67
CA TYR A 6 40.59 -25.57 5.71
C TYR A 6 41.62 -25.16 4.63
N CYS A 7 41.83 -25.97 3.59
CA CYS A 7 42.85 -25.65 2.56
C CYS A 7 42.34 -25.46 1.11
N PHE A 8 41.03 -25.48 0.85
CA PHE A 8 40.52 -25.22 -0.51
C PHE A 8 39.75 -23.90 -0.69
N ILE A 9 39.55 -23.14 0.39
CA ILE A 9 38.87 -21.82 0.38
C ILE A 9 39.84 -20.66 0.06
N LEU A 10 41.09 -20.94 -0.35
CA LEU A 10 42.12 -19.91 -0.58
C LEU A 10 42.89 -20.06 -1.91
N MET A 11 42.24 -20.50 -3.00
CA MET A 11 42.89 -20.55 -4.34
C MET A 11 41.95 -20.37 -5.55
N PHE A 12 40.95 -19.48 -5.48
CA PHE A 12 40.20 -19.06 -6.69
C PHE A 12 39.82 -17.57 -6.69
N PHE A 13 40.66 -16.74 -6.04
CA PHE A 13 40.60 -15.28 -6.08
C PHE A 13 41.85 -14.74 -6.78
N ALA A 14 41.96 -14.93 -8.09
CA ALA A 14 42.89 -14.20 -8.96
C ALA A 14 42.60 -14.48 -10.44
N ALA A 15 42.56 -13.40 -11.23
CA ALA A 15 42.43 -13.35 -12.69
C ALA A 15 40.98 -13.48 -13.22
N LEU A 16 40.42 -12.58 -14.03
CA LEU A 16 40.97 -11.51 -14.86
C LEU A 16 40.03 -10.30 -14.83
N ASN A 17 40.62 -9.12 -14.65
CA ASN A 17 40.08 -7.87 -15.16
C ASN A 17 40.16 -7.88 -16.69
N VAL A 18 39.04 -7.66 -17.37
CA VAL A 18 39.02 -7.25 -18.78
C VAL A 18 38.21 -5.96 -18.89
N GLN A 19 38.93 -4.86 -19.10
CA GLN A 19 38.40 -3.58 -19.55
C GLN A 19 38.01 -3.69 -21.02
N ALA A 20 36.77 -3.33 -21.36
CA ALA A 20 36.39 -2.98 -22.72
C ALA A 20 36.07 -1.48 -22.78
N GLN A 21 36.80 -0.79 -23.64
CA GLN A 21 36.90 0.65 -23.76
C GLN A 21 35.91 1.17 -24.83
N GLN A 22 35.08 2.14 -24.43
CA GLN A 22 34.50 3.29 -25.15
C GLN A 22 34.11 3.20 -26.65
N ASN A 23 32.88 3.62 -26.95
CA ASN A 23 32.63 4.49 -28.10
C ASN A 23 31.52 5.52 -27.78
N PRO A 24 31.79 6.85 -27.81
CA PRO A 24 30.81 7.89 -27.59
C PRO A 24 30.16 8.30 -28.91
N ARG A 25 28.84 8.13 -29.02
CA ARG A 25 28.05 8.89 -30.00
C ARG A 25 27.11 9.83 -29.27
N SER A 26 27.57 11.07 -29.22
CA SER A 26 26.76 12.26 -28.97
C SER A 26 25.74 12.46 -30.10
N SER A 27 24.75 13.30 -29.79
CA SER A 27 23.80 13.96 -30.69
C SER A 27 22.49 13.21 -30.97
N SER A 28 21.48 13.51 -30.14
CA SER A 28 20.41 14.41 -30.59
C SER A 28 19.36 14.54 -29.47
N ASN A 29 19.24 15.76 -28.94
CA ASN A 29 18.06 16.20 -28.20
C ASN A 29 16.85 16.07 -29.12
N VAL A 30 16.13 14.95 -29.03
CA VAL A 30 14.73 14.92 -29.40
C VAL A 30 13.96 15.22 -28.14
N VAL A 31 13.71 16.52 -27.93
CA VAL A 31 12.55 16.99 -27.19
C VAL A 31 11.33 16.45 -27.93
N LYS A 32 10.97 15.20 -27.65
CA LYS A 32 9.60 14.73 -27.84
C LYS A 32 8.85 15.35 -26.69
N THR A 33 8.27 16.53 -26.96
CA THR A 33 7.02 16.99 -26.37
C THR A 33 6.02 15.86 -26.53
N GLY A 34 6.11 14.89 -25.62
CA GLY A 34 5.14 13.84 -25.43
C GLY A 34 3.87 14.54 -25.00
N LYS A 35 3.00 14.79 -25.97
CA LYS A 35 1.57 14.99 -25.75
C LYS A 35 1.03 13.65 -25.25
N THR A 36 1.41 13.25 -24.03
CA THR A 36 0.90 12.06 -23.35
C THR A 36 -0.46 12.40 -22.77
N SER A 37 -1.41 12.71 -23.64
CA SER A 37 -2.84 12.59 -23.36
C SER A 37 -3.23 11.11 -23.52
N ALA A 38 -2.51 10.23 -22.85
CA ALA A 38 -2.75 8.80 -22.81
C ALA A 38 -2.54 8.37 -21.35
N ASN A 39 -3.67 8.32 -20.66
CA ASN A 39 -3.88 7.72 -19.34
C ASN A 39 -3.37 8.52 -18.12
N SER A 40 -3.98 9.68 -17.91
CA SER A 40 -4.00 10.37 -16.60
C SER A 40 -4.26 9.39 -15.43
N ASN A 41 -5.20 8.46 -15.62
CA ASN A 41 -5.52 7.44 -14.63
C ASN A 41 -4.41 6.42 -14.36
N SER A 42 -3.52 6.15 -15.33
CA SER A 42 -2.46 5.15 -15.09
C SER A 42 -1.43 5.64 -14.08
N ALA A 43 -1.16 6.95 -14.02
CA ALA A 43 -0.24 7.53 -13.06
C ALA A 43 -0.72 7.31 -11.61
N LEU A 44 -2.02 7.51 -11.36
CA LEU A 44 -2.64 7.29 -10.05
C LEU A 44 -2.63 5.80 -9.67
N LYS A 45 -3.00 4.91 -10.61
CA LYS A 45 -3.02 3.45 -10.37
C LYS A 45 -1.62 2.85 -10.21
N SER A 46 -0.59 3.47 -10.78
CA SER A 46 0.82 3.08 -10.58
C SER A 46 1.46 3.66 -9.33
N SER A 47 0.74 4.49 -8.56
CA SER A 47 1.28 5.13 -7.37
C SER A 47 1.51 4.14 -6.23
N ALA A 48 2.45 4.46 -5.35
CA ALA A 48 2.76 3.62 -4.19
C ALA A 48 1.59 3.58 -3.19
N ALA A 49 0.86 4.70 -3.01
CA ALA A 49 -0.32 4.72 -2.15
C ALA A 49 -1.41 3.77 -2.66
N TYR A 50 -1.67 3.78 -3.97
CA TYR A 50 -2.65 2.90 -4.59
C TYR A 50 -2.27 1.43 -4.42
N GLY A 51 -0.99 1.09 -4.66
CA GLY A 51 -0.48 -0.27 -4.47
C GLY A 51 -0.67 -0.79 -3.05
N GLU A 52 -0.42 0.05 -2.03
CA GLU A 52 -0.60 -0.33 -0.63
C GLU A 52 -2.06 -0.65 -0.29
N ILE A 53 -3.00 0.16 -0.76
CA ILE A 53 -4.43 -0.08 -0.51
C ILE A 53 -4.91 -1.34 -1.24
N ILE A 54 -4.41 -1.61 -2.45
CA ILE A 54 -4.71 -2.85 -3.18
C ILE A 54 -4.16 -4.07 -2.44
N ALA A 55 -2.96 -3.98 -1.87
CA ALA A 55 -2.39 -5.05 -1.07
C ALA A 55 -3.25 -5.34 0.16
N ALA A 56 -3.60 -4.31 0.93
CA ALA A 56 -4.48 -4.45 2.11
C ALA A 56 -5.88 -4.98 1.74
N LEU A 57 -6.45 -4.55 0.61
CA LEU A 57 -7.71 -5.09 0.08
C LEU A 57 -7.59 -6.59 -0.26
N ALA A 58 -6.47 -7.00 -0.85
CA ALA A 58 -6.24 -8.40 -1.18
C ALA A 58 -6.15 -9.25 0.10
N GLU A 59 -5.43 -8.78 1.12
CA GLU A 59 -5.37 -9.42 2.44
C GLU A 59 -6.78 -9.55 3.06
N ALA A 60 -7.57 -8.47 3.08
CA ALA A 60 -8.92 -8.52 3.61
C ALA A 60 -9.83 -9.51 2.85
N LYS A 61 -9.65 -9.65 1.53
CA LYS A 61 -10.37 -10.66 0.72
C LYS A 61 -9.91 -12.08 1.00
N VAL A 62 -8.62 -12.29 1.29
CA VAL A 62 -8.10 -13.60 1.72
C VAL A 62 -8.71 -13.96 3.06
N ASP A 63 -8.68 -13.06 4.04
CA ASP A 63 -9.30 -13.26 5.36
C ASP A 63 -10.78 -13.60 5.25
N LEU A 64 -11.53 -12.88 4.38
CA LEU A 64 -12.94 -13.16 4.16
C LEU A 64 -13.14 -14.59 3.64
N LYS A 65 -12.34 -15.02 2.66
CA LYS A 65 -12.42 -16.39 2.12
C LYS A 65 -12.11 -17.44 3.18
N ILE A 66 -11.16 -17.16 4.07
CA ILE A 66 -10.83 -18.04 5.20
C ILE A 66 -12.03 -18.12 6.17
N LEU A 67 -12.57 -16.97 6.58
CA LEU A 67 -13.72 -16.91 7.50
C LEU A 67 -14.94 -17.67 6.97
N LEU A 68 -15.16 -17.68 5.65
CA LEU A 68 -16.29 -18.37 5.03
C LEU A 68 -16.20 -19.91 5.07
N PHE A 69 -15.05 -20.49 5.44
CA PHE A 69 -14.98 -21.92 5.74
C PHE A 69 -15.63 -22.26 7.08
N ASP A 70 -15.44 -21.40 8.07
CA ASP A 70 -15.86 -21.65 9.46
C ASP A 70 -17.22 -21.01 9.79
N TYR A 71 -17.58 -19.94 9.07
CA TYR A 71 -18.74 -19.11 9.37
C TYR A 71 -19.67 -18.95 8.17
N LYS A 72 -20.97 -18.83 8.47
CA LYS A 72 -21.99 -18.47 7.49
C LYS A 72 -21.91 -16.99 7.13
N GLU A 73 -22.47 -16.64 5.97
CA GLU A 73 -22.52 -15.27 5.44
C GLU A 73 -23.08 -14.21 6.40
N ALA A 74 -24.04 -14.60 7.25
CA ALA A 74 -24.68 -13.69 8.21
C ALA A 74 -23.90 -13.53 9.53
N ALA A 75 -22.77 -14.23 9.71
CA ALA A 75 -21.99 -14.11 10.94
C ALA A 75 -21.42 -12.68 11.08
N PRO A 76 -21.41 -12.09 12.30
CA PRO A 76 -20.93 -10.71 12.50
C PRO A 76 -19.52 -10.46 11.96
N GLN A 77 -18.61 -11.43 12.12
CA GLN A 77 -17.23 -11.34 11.64
C GLN A 77 -17.15 -11.27 10.10
N VAL A 78 -18.00 -12.02 9.41
CA VAL A 78 -18.08 -12.02 7.94
C VAL A 78 -18.64 -10.67 7.46
N VAL A 79 -19.70 -10.19 8.09
CA VAL A 79 -20.30 -8.88 7.78
C VAL A 79 -19.28 -7.76 8.00
N ALA A 80 -18.59 -7.74 9.14
CA ALA A 80 -17.56 -6.74 9.45
C ALA A 80 -16.42 -6.76 8.42
N LYS A 81 -15.94 -7.95 8.02
CA LYS A 81 -14.89 -8.08 7.00
C LYS A 81 -15.36 -7.61 5.62
N ARG A 82 -16.63 -7.85 5.24
CA ARG A 82 -17.22 -7.31 3.99
C ARG A 82 -17.31 -5.78 4.02
N GLN A 83 -17.69 -5.19 5.14
CA GLN A 83 -17.73 -3.72 5.30
C GLN A 83 -16.32 -3.11 5.22
N LEU A 84 -15.30 -3.78 5.76
CA LEU A 84 -13.91 -3.36 5.61
C LEU A 84 -13.47 -3.39 4.14
N ILE A 85 -13.80 -4.45 3.40
CA ILE A 85 -13.51 -4.57 1.96
C ILE A 85 -14.17 -3.42 1.17
N GLU A 86 -15.43 -3.12 1.46
CA GLU A 86 -16.16 -2.01 0.82
C GLU A 86 -15.51 -0.66 1.12
N SER A 87 -15.00 -0.47 2.34
CA SER A 87 -14.28 0.74 2.73
C SER A 87 -12.99 0.93 1.94
N TYR A 88 -12.22 -0.14 1.72
CA TYR A 88 -11.06 -0.10 0.82
C TYR A 88 -11.44 0.21 -0.63
N GLN A 89 -12.49 -0.42 -1.15
CA GLN A 89 -12.97 -0.16 -2.51
C GLN A 89 -13.43 1.30 -2.70
N THR A 90 -14.09 1.85 -1.69
CA THR A 90 -14.51 3.25 -1.66
C THR A 90 -13.30 4.17 -1.71
N GLU A 91 -12.26 3.91 -0.91
CA GLU A 91 -11.06 4.74 -0.90
C GLU A 91 -10.28 4.64 -2.23
N ILE A 92 -10.20 3.46 -2.82
CA ILE A 92 -9.66 3.28 -4.18
C ILE A 92 -10.44 4.15 -5.17
N GLY A 93 -11.76 4.12 -5.13
CA GLY A 93 -12.62 4.96 -5.97
C GLY A 93 -12.33 6.46 -5.80
N LYS A 94 -12.10 6.92 -4.56
CA LYS A 94 -11.71 8.30 -4.29
C LYS A 94 -10.36 8.64 -4.92
N LEU A 95 -9.35 7.79 -4.76
CA LEU A 95 -8.03 8.00 -5.36
C LEU A 95 -8.09 8.05 -6.89
N GLU A 96 -8.91 7.20 -7.51
CA GLU A 96 -9.10 7.19 -8.97
C GLU A 96 -9.86 8.42 -9.47
N ALA A 97 -10.68 9.05 -8.62
CA ALA A 97 -11.40 10.29 -8.93
C ALA A 97 -10.54 11.55 -8.71
N MET A 98 -9.37 11.44 -8.10
CA MET A 98 -8.51 12.60 -7.83
C MET A 98 -7.85 13.15 -9.13
N PRO A 99 -7.54 14.45 -9.18
CA PRO A 99 -6.80 15.01 -10.30
C PRO A 99 -5.38 14.44 -10.33
N THR A 100 -4.87 14.16 -11.52
CA THR A 100 -3.52 13.58 -11.70
C THR A 100 -2.36 14.43 -11.18
N THR A 101 -2.60 15.72 -10.97
CA THR A 101 -1.64 16.62 -10.31
C THR A 101 -1.28 16.15 -8.90
N ILE A 102 -2.14 15.35 -8.26
CA ILE A 102 -1.89 14.77 -6.94
C ILE A 102 -0.99 13.53 -6.98
N ALA A 103 -0.79 12.91 -8.15
CA ALA A 103 -0.07 11.63 -8.28
C ALA A 103 1.31 11.61 -7.59
N PRO A 104 2.12 12.69 -7.64
CA PRO A 104 3.39 12.74 -6.91
C PRO A 104 3.27 12.66 -5.38
N LYS A 105 2.12 13.07 -4.81
CA LYS A 105 1.84 13.01 -3.37
C LYS A 105 1.33 11.64 -2.92
N LEU A 106 0.94 10.77 -3.86
CA LEU A 106 0.47 9.40 -3.60
C LEU A 106 1.64 8.46 -3.26
N THR A 107 2.33 8.79 -2.17
CA THR A 107 3.52 8.09 -1.67
C THR A 107 3.14 6.85 -0.86
N LEU A 108 4.13 5.99 -0.60
CA LEU A 108 3.95 4.80 0.25
C LEU A 108 3.47 5.18 1.67
N ALA A 109 3.99 6.28 2.23
CA ALA A 109 3.60 6.74 3.56
C ALA A 109 2.11 7.12 3.61
N LEU A 110 1.62 7.81 2.57
CA LEU A 110 0.21 8.10 2.43
C LEU A 110 -0.62 6.83 2.31
N GLY A 111 -0.18 5.86 1.50
CA GLY A 111 -0.85 4.56 1.37
C GLY A 111 -1.05 3.86 2.72
N ARG A 112 0.01 3.80 3.53
CA ARG A 112 -0.04 3.22 4.87
C ARG A 112 -0.99 3.96 5.80
N LEU A 113 -0.97 5.30 5.77
CA LEU A 113 -1.88 6.11 6.56
C LEU A 113 -3.34 5.91 6.14
N LEU A 114 -3.61 5.82 4.84
CA LEU A 114 -4.94 5.53 4.32
C LEU A 114 -5.43 4.14 4.78
N VAL A 115 -4.58 3.12 4.71
CA VAL A 115 -4.91 1.78 5.24
C VAL A 115 -5.25 1.85 6.73
N LYS A 116 -4.43 2.54 7.53
CA LYS A 116 -4.67 2.69 8.97
C LYS A 116 -5.92 3.50 9.29
N LYS A 117 -6.23 4.53 8.49
CA LYS A 117 -7.47 5.31 8.57
C LYS A 117 -8.69 4.42 8.33
N ILE A 118 -8.65 3.58 7.28
CA ILE A 118 -9.74 2.65 6.94
C ILE A 118 -9.95 1.63 8.06
N GLU A 119 -8.88 1.01 8.55
CA GLU A 119 -8.92 0.05 9.67
C GLU A 119 -9.49 0.68 10.95
N ALA A 120 -9.03 1.88 11.31
CA ALA A 120 -9.54 2.61 12.48
C ALA A 120 -11.02 2.99 12.32
N GLY A 121 -11.46 3.33 11.11
CA GLY A 121 -12.87 3.60 10.81
C GLY A 121 -13.74 2.35 10.94
N ALA A 122 -13.26 1.21 10.45
CA ALA A 122 -13.95 -0.07 10.62
C ALA A 122 -14.02 -0.51 12.09
N GLU A 123 -12.93 -0.37 12.85
CA GLU A 123 -12.88 -0.63 14.30
C GLU A 123 -13.90 0.25 15.04
N LEU A 124 -13.92 1.55 14.75
CA LEU A 124 -14.88 2.47 15.36
C LEU A 124 -16.32 2.06 15.04
N ASN A 125 -16.62 1.73 13.79
CA ASN A 125 -17.95 1.33 13.37
C ASN A 125 -18.44 0.08 14.13
N GLU A 126 -17.58 -0.94 14.27
CA GLU A 126 -17.91 -2.13 15.08
C GLU A 126 -18.14 -1.77 16.55
N LEU A 127 -17.24 -0.99 17.16
CA LEU A 127 -17.37 -0.60 18.56
C LEU A 127 -18.65 0.21 18.82
N THR A 128 -19.07 1.07 17.90
CA THR A 128 -20.30 1.88 18.06
C THR A 128 -21.58 1.08 17.92
N LYS A 129 -21.54 -0.13 17.34
CA LYS A 129 -22.70 -1.04 17.32
C LYS A 129 -22.93 -1.71 18.68
N GLU A 130 -21.86 -1.92 19.43
CA GLU A 130 -21.89 -2.68 20.69
C GLU A 130 -21.86 -1.78 21.94
N TYR A 131 -21.20 -0.63 21.85
CA TYR A 131 -20.93 0.25 22.98
C TYR A 131 -21.44 1.68 22.73
N ALA A 132 -21.81 2.36 23.82
CA ALA A 132 -22.15 3.78 23.82
C ALA A 132 -20.92 4.66 23.50
N GLU A 133 -21.16 5.87 23.01
CA GLU A 133 -20.11 6.80 22.59
C GLU A 133 -19.12 7.17 23.72
N GLU A 134 -19.59 7.18 24.96
CA GLU A 134 -18.80 7.54 26.12
C GLU A 134 -17.79 6.46 26.51
N TYR A 135 -17.94 5.24 25.97
CA TYR A 135 -17.12 4.09 26.34
C TYR A 135 -15.65 4.33 25.98
N PRO A 136 -14.69 3.99 26.86
CA PRO A 136 -13.27 4.29 26.65
C PRO A 136 -12.71 3.76 25.32
N SER A 137 -13.12 2.57 24.87
CA SER A 137 -12.65 2.01 23.60
C SER A 137 -13.16 2.79 22.39
N VAL A 138 -14.42 3.23 22.41
CA VAL A 138 -15.01 4.06 21.33
C VAL A 138 -14.26 5.39 21.22
N LYS A 139 -13.99 6.05 22.36
CA LYS A 139 -13.20 7.30 22.40
C LYS A 139 -11.79 7.10 21.83
N LYS A 140 -11.10 6.03 22.22
CA LYS A 140 -9.75 5.72 21.70
C LYS A 140 -9.76 5.48 20.20
N ALA A 141 -10.72 4.69 19.69
CA ALA A 141 -10.86 4.43 18.26
C ALA A 141 -11.16 5.72 17.48
N ARG A 142 -12.03 6.58 18.02
CA ARG A 142 -12.34 7.90 17.44
C ARG A 142 -11.10 8.79 17.34
N ILE A 143 -10.27 8.84 18.39
CA ILE A 143 -9.01 9.59 18.38
C ILE A 143 -8.05 9.03 17.31
N ARG A 144 -7.89 7.71 17.19
CA ARG A 144 -7.05 7.10 16.15
C ARG A 144 -7.51 7.51 14.75
N LEU A 145 -8.81 7.38 14.47
CA LEU A 145 -9.37 7.75 13.18
C LEU A 145 -9.14 9.24 12.88
N GLN A 146 -9.35 10.10 13.87
CA GLN A 146 -9.13 11.54 13.75
C GLN A 146 -7.66 11.83 13.38
N VAL A 147 -6.71 11.31 14.15
CA VAL A 147 -5.26 11.52 13.92
C VAL A 147 -4.86 11.05 12.53
N PHE A 148 -5.29 9.85 12.11
CA PHE A 148 -4.96 9.37 10.76
C PHE A 148 -5.61 10.21 9.66
N THR A 149 -6.80 10.76 9.90
CA THR A 149 -7.46 11.67 8.95
C THR A 149 -6.67 12.96 8.80
N GLU A 150 -6.31 13.59 9.92
CA GLU A 150 -5.52 14.84 9.93
C GLU A 150 -4.17 14.67 9.22
N GLU A 151 -3.44 13.58 9.50
CA GLU A 151 -2.15 13.32 8.86
C GLU A 151 -2.27 12.97 7.38
N THR A 152 -3.36 12.28 6.98
CA THR A 152 -3.65 12.03 5.57
C THR A 152 -3.90 13.34 4.83
N ASP A 153 -4.70 14.23 5.41
CA ASP A 153 -5.06 15.50 4.80
C ASP A 153 -3.83 16.42 4.65
N LYS A 154 -2.93 16.43 5.63
CA LYS A 154 -1.64 17.17 5.56
C LYS A 154 -0.77 16.72 4.39
N LEU A 155 -0.75 15.42 4.07
CA LEU A 155 0.04 14.90 2.95
C LEU A 155 -0.60 15.16 1.57
N LEU A 156 -1.89 15.50 1.55
CA LEU A 156 -2.63 15.81 0.32
C LEU A 156 -2.64 17.32 -0.01
N GLN A 157 -2.48 18.19 1.00
CA GLN A 157 -2.30 19.65 0.83
C GLN A 157 -1.06 20.01 0.04
#